data_AF-A0A415S823-F1
#
_entry.id   AF-A0A415S823-F1
#
_cell.length_a   1.000
_cell.length_b   1.000
_cell.length_c   1.000
_cell.angle_alpha   90.00
_cell.angle_beta   90.00
_cell.angle_gamma   90.00
#
_symmetry.space_group_name_H-M   'P 1'
#
loop_
_entity.id
_entity.type
_entity.pdbx_description
1 polymer ?
#
loop_
_entity_poly.entity_id
_entity_poly.type
_entity_poly.pdbx_seq_one_letter_code
_entity_poly.pdbx_strand_id
1 'polypeptide(L)'
;MIILKGLKKLLVLPIILVLVFIWLIVKTLVSLYEIVHGIVYLFVIIFSILLIAVYGDWLQTGLLAVIGFTSFLLLAVGVLGEVMLESIIKLIWSF
;
A
#
# COMPACT_ATOMS: atom_id res chain seq x y z
N MET A 1 16.57 7.95 38.24
CA MET A 1 16.39 8.32 36.82
C MET A 1 15.29 7.50 36.10
N ILE A 2 14.30 6.96 36.83
CA ILE A 2 13.20 6.14 36.29
C ILE A 2 11.94 6.98 36.05
N ILE A 3 11.63 7.90 36.97
CA ILE A 3 10.46 8.77 36.92
C ILE A 3 10.47 9.68 35.68
N LEU A 4 11.65 10.20 35.29
CA LEU A 4 11.80 11.04 34.09
C LEU A 4 11.57 10.25 32.78
N LYS A 5 11.96 8.96 32.74
CA LYS A 5 11.66 8.05 31.62
C LYS A 5 10.16 7.74 31.54
N GLY A 6 9.51 7.50 32.69
CA GLY A 6 8.07 7.28 32.76
C GLY A 6 7.24 8.49 32.31
N LEU A 7 7.65 9.70 32.69
CA LEU A 7 6.96 10.95 32.31
C LEU A 7 7.06 11.23 30.80
N LYS A 8 8.24 11.00 30.20
CA LYS A 8 8.43 11.10 28.75
C LYS A 8 7.51 10.15 27.99
N LYS A 9 7.40 8.90 28.46
CA LYS A 9 6.56 7.87 27.84
C LYS A 9 5.07 8.21 27.88
N LEU A 10 4.62 8.89 28.94
CA LEU A 10 3.24 9.37 29.07
C LEU A 10 2.90 10.47 28.04
N LEU A 11 3.86 11.35 27.73
CA LEU A 11 3.71 12.42 26.74
C LEU A 11 3.66 11.92 25.28
N VAL A 12 4.36 10.83 24.98
CA VAL A 12 4.43 10.26 23.62
C VAL A 12 3.23 9.36 23.32
N LEU A 13 2.55 8.86 24.35
CA LEU A 13 1.35 8.01 24.27
C LEU A 13 0.23 8.57 23.36
N PRO A 14 -0.21 9.84 23.48
CA PRO A 14 -1.22 10.40 22.58
C PRO A 14 -0.76 10.46 21.12
N ILE A 15 0.54 10.68 20.86
CA ILE A 15 1.10 10.73 19.50
C ILE A 15 1.09 9.33 18.88
N ILE A 16 1.47 8.30 19.66
CA ILE A 16 1.43 6.89 19.22
C ILE A 16 0.00 6.48 18.88
N LEU A 17 -0.98 6.87 19.69
CA LEU A 17 -2.38 6.53 19.44
C LEU A 17 -2.86 7.03 18.07
N VAL A 18 -2.52 8.28 17.73
CA VAL A 18 -2.86 8.88 16.43
C VAL A 18 -2.13 8.16 15.30
N LEU A 19 -0.83 7.85 15.46
CA LEU A 19 -0.05 7.13 14.45
C LEU A 19 -0.59 5.72 14.19
N VAL A 20 -0.96 4.98 15.24
CA VAL A 20 -1.55 3.63 15.11
C VAL A 20 -2.89 3.69 14.38
N PHE A 21 -3.68 4.73 14.63
CA PHE A 21 -4.94 4.96 13.92
C PHE A 21 -4.72 5.23 12.42
N ILE A 22 -3.74 6.09 12.09
CA ILE A 22 -3.34 6.35 10.69
C ILE A 22 -2.84 5.07 10.03
N TRP A 23 -2.01 4.28 10.73
CA TRP A 23 -1.51 3.01 10.24
C TRP A 23 -2.64 2.02 9.93
N LEU A 24 -3.66 1.92 10.79
CA LEU A 24 -4.83 1.08 10.53
C LEU A 24 -5.58 1.53 9.27
N ILE A 25 -5.80 2.83 9.08
CA ILE A 25 -6.46 3.36 7.88
C ILE A 25 -5.66 3.02 6.63
N VAL A 26 -4.34 3.28 6.66
CA VAL A 26 -3.44 2.97 5.53
C VAL A 26 -3.46 1.49 5.20
N LYS A 27 -3.38 0.62 6.21
CA LYS A 27 -3.46 -0.85 6.03
C LYS A 27 -4.77 -1.29 5.39
N THR A 28 -5.90 -0.75 5.83
CA THR A 28 -7.20 -1.06 5.23
C THR A 28 -7.30 -0.57 3.79
N LEU A 29 -6.78 0.63 3.49
CA LEU A 29 -6.77 1.18 2.14
C LEU A 29 -5.90 0.36 1.19
N VAL A 30 -4.69 -0.02 1.62
CA VAL A 30 -3.76 -0.85 0.83
C VAL A 30 -4.38 -2.23 0.57
N SER A 31 -4.98 -2.84 1.58
CA SER A 31 -5.66 -4.14 1.42
C SER A 31 -6.87 -4.06 0.48
N LEU A 32 -7.67 -2.99 0.56
CA LEU A 32 -8.78 -2.77 -0.37
C LEU A 32 -8.26 -2.60 -1.81
N TYR A 33 -7.20 -1.80 -1.97
CA TYR A 33 -6.57 -1.60 -3.26
C TYR A 33 -6.00 -2.90 -3.84
N GLU A 34 -5.41 -3.77 -3.02
CA GLU A 34 -4.91 -5.07 -3.43
C GLU A 34 -6.01 -5.97 -4.00
N ILE A 35 -7.16 -6.05 -3.34
CA ILE A 35 -8.31 -6.83 -3.83
C ILE A 35 -8.81 -6.27 -5.17
N VAL A 36 -9.00 -4.95 -5.25
CA VAL A 36 -9.45 -4.29 -6.49
C VAL A 36 -8.44 -4.48 -7.61
N HIS A 37 -7.15 -4.28 -7.32
CA HIS A 37 -6.07 -4.47 -8.28
C HIS A 37 -6.03 -5.91 -8.79
N GLY A 38 -6.15 -6.92 -7.92
CA GLY A 38 -6.18 -8.32 -8.33
C GLY A 38 -7.32 -8.63 -9.30
N ILE A 39 -8.53 -8.12 -9.05
CA ILE A 39 -9.69 -8.29 -9.94
C ILE A 39 -9.47 -7.58 -11.28
N VAL A 40 -9.04 -6.30 -11.24
CA VAL A 40 -8.81 -5.50 -12.44
C VAL A 40 -7.69 -6.11 -13.29
N TYR A 41 -6.62 -6.63 -12.67
CA TYR A 41 -5.50 -7.24 -13.37
C TYR A 41 -5.92 -8.51 -14.12
N LEU A 42 -6.81 -9.33 -13.54
CA LEU A 42 -7.41 -10.47 -14.24
C LEU A 42 -8.17 -10.03 -15.50
N PHE A 43 -8.97 -8.96 -15.40
CA PHE A 43 -9.65 -8.40 -16.58
C PHE A 43 -8.65 -7.89 -17.62
N VAL A 44 -7.58 -7.20 -17.22
CA VAL A 44 -6.54 -6.70 -18.14
C VAL A 44 -5.89 -7.86 -18.91
N ILE A 45 -5.62 -8.99 -18.26
CA ILE A 45 -5.06 -10.18 -18.93
C ILE A 45 -6.06 -10.74 -19.95
N ILE A 46 -7.33 -10.94 -19.55
CA ILE A 46 -8.37 -11.49 -20.43
C ILE A 46 -8.56 -10.59 -21.66
N PHE A 47 -8.64 -9.27 -21.46
CA PHE A 47 -8.74 -8.31 -22.55
C PHE A 47 -7.50 -8.31 -23.43
N SER A 48 -6.30 -8.41 -22.86
CA SER A 48 -5.05 -8.49 -23.63
C SER A 48 -5.02 -9.71 -24.55
N ILE A 49 -5.44 -10.88 -24.05
CA ILE A 49 -5.52 -12.11 -24.86
C ILE A 49 -6.56 -11.94 -25.97
N LEU A 50 -7.74 -11.40 -25.64
CA LEU A 50 -8.80 -11.16 -26.62
C LEU A 50 -8.34 -10.19 -27.73
N LEU A 51 -7.64 -9.13 -27.36
CA LEU A 51 -7.15 -8.12 -28.30
C LEU A 51 -6.15 -8.70 -29.30
N ILE A 52 -5.18 -9.48 -28.80
CA ILE A 52 -4.18 -10.14 -29.65
C ILE A 52 -4.87 -11.20 -30.53
N ALA A 53 -5.73 -12.03 -29.96
CA ALA A 53 -6.31 -13.17 -30.66
C ALA A 53 -7.36 -12.77 -31.72
N VAL A 54 -8.14 -11.70 -31.47
CA VAL A 54 -9.22 -11.28 -32.37
C VAL A 54 -8.76 -10.17 -33.32
N TYR A 55 -8.03 -9.17 -32.83
CA TYR A 55 -7.69 -7.98 -33.59
C TYR A 55 -6.22 -7.93 -34.02
N GLY A 56 -5.34 -8.76 -33.44
CA GLY A 56 -3.90 -8.72 -33.71
C GLY A 56 -3.23 -7.42 -33.26
N ASP A 57 -3.88 -6.63 -32.39
CA ASP A 57 -3.41 -5.30 -32.01
C ASP A 57 -2.44 -5.36 -30.83
N TRP A 58 -1.15 -5.34 -31.17
CA TRP A 58 -0.04 -5.35 -30.22
C TRP A 58 0.15 -4.00 -29.50
N LEU A 59 -0.26 -2.89 -30.11
CA LEU A 59 -0.07 -1.55 -29.54
C LEU A 59 -1.00 -1.35 -28.34
N GLN A 60 -2.28 -1.64 -28.52
CA GLN A 60 -3.28 -1.47 -27.46
C GLN A 60 -3.07 -2.49 -26.34
N THR A 61 -2.57 -3.69 -26.65
CA THR A 61 -2.16 -4.68 -25.65
C THR A 61 -0.93 -4.21 -24.86
N GLY A 62 0.06 -3.62 -25.53
CA GLY A 62 1.21 -3.00 -24.88
C GLY A 62 0.81 -1.88 -23.92
N LEU A 63 -0.16 -1.03 -24.32
CA LEU A 63 -0.67 0.04 -23.45
C LEU A 63 -1.39 -0.52 -22.21
N LEU A 64 -2.21 -1.57 -22.37
CA LEU A 64 -2.86 -2.29 -21.27
C LEU A 64 -1.83 -2.85 -20.29
N ALA A 65 -0.73 -3.42 -20.79
CA ALA A 65 0.35 -3.92 -19.95
C ALA A 65 1.04 -2.81 -19.15
N VAL A 66 1.28 -1.64 -19.75
CA VAL A 66 1.88 -0.47 -19.07
C VAL A 66 0.94 0.06 -17.97
N ILE A 67 -0.37 0.12 -18.22
CA ILE A 67 -1.35 0.52 -17.22
C ILE A 67 -1.37 -0.49 -16.06
N GLY A 68 -1.37 -1.79 -16.38
CA GLY A 68 -1.26 -2.86 -15.38
C GLY A 68 -0.02 -2.70 -14.51
N PHE A 69 1.15 -2.47 -15.13
CA PHE A 69 2.40 -2.25 -14.42
C PHE A 69 2.38 -1.01 -13.53
N THR A 70 1.79 0.09 -14.00
CA THR A 70 1.66 1.33 -13.21
C THR A 70 0.80 1.12 -11.96
N SER A 71 -0.29 0.34 -12.08
CA SER A 71 -1.13 0.00 -10.92
C SER A 71 -0.41 -0.90 -9.91
N PHE A 72 0.48 -1.80 -10.36
CA PHE A 72 1.34 -2.58 -9.48
C PHE A 72 2.34 -1.69 -8.72
N LEU A 73 2.95 -0.70 -9.38
CA LEU A 73 3.83 0.26 -8.71
C LEU A 73 3.10 1.06 -7.63
N LEU A 74 1.84 1.43 -7.87
CA LEU A 74 1.04 2.14 -6.87
C LEU A 74 0.78 1.26 -5.64
N LEU A 75 0.48 -0.03 -5.83
CA LEU A 75 0.35 -1.00 -4.75
C LEU A 75 1.65 -1.12 -3.95
N ALA A 76 2.79 -1.25 -4.63
CA ALA A 76 4.10 -1.35 -3.99
C ALA A 76 4.42 -0.12 -3.12
N VAL A 77 4.11 1.09 -3.61
CA VAL A 77 4.26 2.33 -2.82
C VAL A 77 3.36 2.33 -1.59
N GLY A 78 2.11 1.87 -1.71
CA GLY A 78 1.18 1.72 -0.59
C GLY A 78 1.71 0.79 0.49
N VAL A 79 2.20 -0.39 0.09
CA VAL A 79 2.80 -1.38 1.00
C VAL A 79 4.07 -0.82 1.68
N LEU A 80 4.94 -0.15 0.93
CA LEU A 80 6.11 0.52 1.49
C LEU A 80 5.72 1.60 2.53
N GLY A 81 4.67 2.37 2.23
CA GLY A 81 4.12 3.35 3.17
C GLY A 81 3.67 2.73 4.49
N GLU A 82 2.95 1.59 4.42
CA GLU A 82 2.54 0.84 5.62
C GLU A 82 3.75 0.37 6.44
N VAL A 83 4.76 -0.22 5.80
CA VAL A 83 5.98 -0.73 6.46
C VAL A 83 6.78 0.41 7.10
N MET A 84 6.90 1.55 6.43
CA MET A 84 7.56 2.73 6.97
C MET A 84 6.81 3.28 8.20
N LEU A 85 5.48 3.36 8.16
CA LEU A 85 4.66 3.76 9.31
C LEU A 85 4.85 2.80 10.49
N GLU A 86 4.85 1.49 10.25
CA GLU A 86 5.07 0.49 11.30
C GLU A 86 6.46 0.63 11.95
N SER A 87 7.49 0.89 11.13
CA SER A 87 8.85 1.14 11.59
C SER A 87 8.95 2.41 12.46
N ILE A 88 8.31 3.50 12.04
CA ILE A 88 8.27 4.76 12.79
C ILE A 88 7.56 4.56 14.14
N ILE A 89 6.44 3.83 14.16
CA ILE A 89 5.72 3.52 15.41
C ILE A 89 6.61 2.73 16.37
N LYS A 90 7.31 1.70 15.89
CA LYS A 90 8.24 0.90 16.71
C LYS A 90 9.39 1.75 17.24
N LEU A 91 9.95 2.63 16.43
CA LEU A 91 11.02 3.54 16.83
C LEU A 91 10.55 4.49 17.94
N ILE A 92 9.39 5.11 17.78
CA ILE A 92 8.82 6.03 18.78
C ILE A 92 8.48 5.29 20.08
N TRP A 93 8.01 4.04 20.01
CA TRP A 93 7.73 3.22 21.20
C TRP A 93 8.99 2.82 21.98
N SER A 94 10.14 2.74 21.30
CA SER A 94 11.43 2.38 21.88
C SER A 94 12.13 3.55 22.62
N PHE A 95 11.69 4.80 22.42
CA PHE A 95 12.20 6.00 23.10
C PHE A 95 11.62 6.21 24.50
#